data_AF-A0A429Y2E1-F1
#
_entry.id   AF-A0A429Y2E1-F1
#
_cell.length_a   1.000
_cell.length_b   1.000
_cell.length_c   1.000
_cell.angle_alpha   90.00
_cell.angle_beta   90.00
_cell.angle_gamma   90.00
#
_symmetry.space_group_name_H-M   'P 1'
#
loop_
_entity.id
_entity.type
_entity.pdbx_description
1 polymer ?
#
loop_
_entity_poly.entity_id
_entity_poly.type
_entity_poly.pdbx_seq_one_letter_code
_entity_poly.pdbx_strand_id
1 'polypeptide(L)' 'MRAQISQYIFSNNELKRFIREQPHWYRTLSRKPELLEQFEIASSNYFEKTIPHRVQKFSQGVQMASMMMGMLQAMKS' A
#
# COMPACT_ATOMS: atom_id res chain seq x y z
N MET A 1 9.19 -10.97 20.16
CA MET A 1 9.99 -10.20 19.19
C MET A 1 11.41 -10.02 19.72
N ARG A 2 12.44 -10.19 18.90
CA ARG A 2 13.84 -9.96 19.32
C ARG A 2 14.05 -8.49 19.71
N ALA A 3 14.88 -8.23 20.73
CA ALA A 3 15.08 -6.88 21.27
C ALA A 3 15.61 -5.89 20.22
N GLN A 4 16.55 -6.30 19.37
CA GLN A 4 17.12 -5.47 18.30
C GLN A 4 16.05 -5.00 17.30
N ILE A 5 15.14 -5.90 16.92
CA ILE A 5 14.04 -5.58 15.98
C ILE A 5 13.06 -4.62 16.63
N SER A 6 12.69 -4.85 17.89
CA SER A 6 11.87 -3.90 18.64
C SER A 6 12.52 -2.52 18.66
N GLN A 7 13.79 -2.44 19.03
CA GLN A 7 14.52 -1.18 19.12
C GLN A 7 14.56 -0.45 17.79
N TYR A 8 14.79 -1.17 16.68
CA TYR A 8 14.72 -0.63 15.33
C TYR A 8 13.32 -0.07 14.98
N ILE A 9 12.26 -0.86 15.19
CA ILE A 9 10.88 -0.44 14.91
C ILE A 9 10.48 0.77 15.75
N PHE A 10 10.87 0.80 17.03
CA PHE A 10 10.56 1.91 17.93
C PHE A 10 11.44 3.15 17.68
N SER A 11 12.59 3.02 17.00
CA SER A 11 13.41 4.15 16.56
C SER A 11 12.79 4.92 15.39
N ASN A 12 11.94 4.27 14.59
CA ASN A 12 11.25 4.88 13.46
C ASN A 12 9.77 5.11 13.80
N ASN A 13 9.35 6.38 13.86
CA ASN A 13 7.96 6.74 14.21
C ASN A 13 6.91 6.15 13.26
N GLU A 14 7.25 5.97 11.99
CA GLU A 14 6.33 5.41 11.00
C GLU A 14 6.14 3.90 11.20
N LEU A 15 7.24 3.16 11.36
CA LEU A 15 7.18 1.72 11.66
C LEU A 15 6.48 1.46 13.00
N LYS A 16 6.76 2.30 14.01
CA LYS A 16 6.07 2.28 15.31
C LYS A 16 4.58 2.52 15.18
N ARG A 17 4.15 3.42 14.29
CA ARG A 17 2.73 3.67 14.02
C ARG A 17 2.11 2.48 13.29
N PHE A 18 2.77 1.98 12.25
CA PHE A 18 2.29 0.84 11.46
C PHE A 18 2.10 -0.42 12.29
N ILE A 19 3.04 -0.78 13.17
CA ILE A 19 2.91 -1.98 14.01
C ILE A 19 1.77 -1.87 15.05
N ARG A 20 1.39 -0.65 15.44
CA ARG A 20 0.23 -0.40 16.32
C ARG A 20 -1.08 -0.51 15.56
N GLU A 21 -1.12 0.01 14.35
CA GLU A 21 -2.31 -0.05 13.48
C GLU A 21 -2.53 -1.48 12.92
N GLN A 22 -1.45 -2.24 12.70
CA GLN A 22 -1.47 -3.61 12.17
C GLN A 22 -0.80 -4.62 13.14
N PRO A 23 -1.45 -4.97 14.26
CA PRO A 23 -0.88 -5.81 15.32
C PRO A 23 -0.60 -7.27 14.89
N HIS A 24 -1.09 -7.71 13.72
CA HIS A 24 -0.68 -8.99 13.13
C HIS A 24 0.84 -9.05 12.93
N TRP A 25 1.46 -7.95 12.50
CA TRP A 25 2.90 -7.87 12.29
C TRP A 25 3.71 -8.08 13.57
N TYR A 26 3.22 -7.61 14.72
CA TYR A 26 3.88 -7.88 16.00
C TYR A 26 3.97 -9.38 16.32
N ARG A 27 2.89 -10.13 16.02
CA ARG A 27 2.85 -11.59 16.21
C ARG A 27 3.75 -12.30 15.19
N THR A 28 3.73 -11.84 13.94
CA THR A 28 4.53 -12.39 12.85
C THR A 28 6.02 -12.19 13.11
N LEU A 29 6.48 -10.97 13.39
CA LEU A 29 7.88 -10.66 13.70
C LEU A 29 8.35 -11.26 15.03
N SER A 30 7.42 -11.57 15.94
CA SER A 30 7.74 -12.30 17.16
C SER A 30 8.12 -13.76 16.92
N ARG A 31 7.54 -14.39 15.89
CA ARG A 31 7.81 -15.79 15.52
C ARG A 31 8.88 -15.91 14.44
N LYS A 32 8.87 -14.97 13.50
CA LYS A 32 9.69 -14.93 12.28
C LYS A 32 10.38 -13.57 12.16
N PRO A 33 11.46 -13.35 12.93
CA PRO A 33 12.22 -12.10 12.92
C PRO A 33 12.82 -11.74 11.55
N GLU A 34 13.02 -12.72 10.67
CA GLU A 34 13.52 -12.57 9.30
C GLU A 34 12.56 -11.83 8.36
N LEU A 35 11.28 -11.69 8.73
CA LEU A 35 10.27 -11.00 7.91
C LEU A 35 10.28 -9.47 8.10
N LEU A 36 11.33 -8.91 8.69
CA LEU A 36 11.47 -7.47 8.93
C LEU A 36 11.42 -6.66 7.62
N GLU A 37 12.07 -7.15 6.57
CA GLU A 37 12.06 -6.50 5.25
C GLU A 37 10.63 -6.45 4.66
N GLN A 38 9.86 -7.53 4.80
CA GLN A 38 8.46 -7.57 4.34
C GLN A 38 7.58 -6.59 5.13
N PHE A 39 7.86 -6.43 6.43
CA PHE A 39 7.19 -5.45 7.27
C PHE A 39 7.46 -4.01 6.81
N GLU A 40 8.69 -3.69 6.42
CA GLU A 40 9.04 -2.36 5.88
C GLU A 40 8.36 -2.06 4.55
N ILE A 41 8.32 -3.04 3.65
CA ILE A 41 7.60 -2.94 2.37
C ILE A 41 6.10 -2.72 2.63
N ALA A 42 5.52 -3.51 3.55
CA ALA A 42 4.11 -3.38 3.91
C ALA A 42 3.79 -2.01 4.54
N SER A 43 4.67 -1.49 5.40
CA SER A 43 4.55 -0.14 5.97
C SER A 43 4.57 0.92 4.87
N SER A 44 5.49 0.80 3.90
CA SER A 44 5.63 1.75 2.79
C SER A 44 4.39 1.76 1.89
N ASN A 45 3.84 0.58 1.60
CA ASN A 45 2.59 0.44 0.84
C ASN A 45 1.38 1.00 1.60
N TYR A 46 1.31 0.79 2.92
CA TYR A 46 0.20 1.23 3.76
C TYR A 46 0.10 2.75 3.87
N PHE A 47 1.24 3.45 4.00
CA PHE A 47 1.26 4.91 4.02
C PHE A 47 1.25 5.55 2.63
N GLU A 48 0.86 4.79 1.59
CA GLU A 48 0.77 5.25 0.19
C GLU A 48 2.07 5.90 -0.35
N LYS A 49 3.24 5.55 0.21
CA LYS A 49 4.54 5.97 -0.35
C LYS A 49 4.84 5.29 -1.69
N THR A 50 4.09 4.25 -2.01
CA THR A 50 3.99 3.64 -3.33
C THR A 50 2.66 4.08 -3.93
N ILE A 51 2.70 4.74 -5.10
CA ILE A 51 1.53 5.22 -5.87
C ILE A 51 1.16 4.22 -7.01
N PRO A 52 0.88 2.91 -6.81
CA PRO A 52 0.43 2.08 -7.95
C PRO A 52 -1.10 2.09 -8.12
N HIS A 53 -1.89 2.21 -7.04
CA HIS A 53 -3.35 2.01 -7.12
C HIS A 53 -4.19 3.23 -7.52
N ARG A 54 -3.67 4.46 -7.35
CA ARG A 54 -4.40 5.67 -7.80
C ARG A 54 -4.34 5.84 -9.32
N VAL A 55 -3.32 5.29 -9.99
CA VAL A 55 -3.21 5.32 -11.46
C VAL A 55 -4.15 4.31 -12.13
N GLN A 56 -4.38 3.15 -11.52
CA GLN A 56 -5.24 2.12 -12.09
C GLN A 56 -6.71 2.57 -12.15
N LYS A 57 -7.19 3.29 -11.14
CA LYS A 57 -8.54 3.90 -11.16
C LYS A 57 -8.65 5.07 -12.15
N PHE A 58 -7.57 5.80 -12.40
CA PHE A 58 -7.57 6.89 -13.40
C PHE A 58 -7.68 6.35 -14.84
N SER A 59 -6.98 5.24 -15.15
CA SER A 59 -7.03 4.62 -16.48
C SER A 59 -8.44 4.13 -16.87
N GLN A 60 -9.18 3.55 -15.91
CA GLN A 60 -10.56 3.08 -16.15
C GLN A 60 -11.52 4.24 -16.48
N GLY A 61 -11.36 5.40 -15.83
CA GLY A 61 -12.18 6.58 -16.10
C GLY A 61 -12.00 7.14 -17.52
N VAL A 62 -10.75 7.20 -18.01
CA VAL A 62 -10.43 7.70 -19.36
C VAL A 62 -10.93 6.76 -20.46
N GLN A 63 -10.84 5.44 -20.25
CA GLN A 63 -11.33 4.45 -21.21
C GLN A 63 -12.86 4.53 -21.38
N MET A 64 -13.61 4.67 -20.29
CA MET A 64 -15.07 4.83 -20.37
C MET A 64 -15.46 6.18 -21.03
N ALA A 65 -14.76 7.27 -20.73
CA ALA A 65 -15.00 8.57 -21.38
C ALA A 65 -14.78 8.51 -22.91
N SER A 66 -13.75 7.79 -23.35
CA SER A 66 -13.45 7.59 -24.78
C SER A 66 -14.54 6.75 -25.48
N MET A 67 -15.03 5.70 -24.81
CA MET A 67 -16.12 4.87 -25.33
C MET A 67 -17.43 5.66 -25.45
N MET A 68 -17.75 6.49 -24.45
CA MET A 68 -18.94 7.35 -24.48
C MET A 68 -18.85 8.43 -25.57
N MET A 69 -17.69 9.07 -25.77
CA MET A 69 -17.50 10.00 -26.89
C MET A 69 -17.66 9.32 -28.25
N GLY A 70 -17.14 8.09 -28.40
CA GLY A 70 -17.31 7.29 -29.63
C GLY A 70 -18.78 6.98 -29.92
N MET A 71 -19.57 6.61 -28.92
CA MET A 71 -21.01 6.38 -29.08
C MET A 71 -21.76 7.65 -29.48
N LEU A 72 -21.44 8.80 -28.88
CA LEU A 72 -22.07 10.08 -29.23
C LEU A 72 -21.77 10.53 -30.67
N GLN A 73 -20.54 10.27 -31.17
CA GLN A 73 -20.21 10.53 -32.58
C GLN A 73 -20.96 9.58 -33.53
N ALA A 74 -21.06 8.30 -33.16
CA ALA A 74 -21.77 7.29 -33.97
C ALA A 74 -23.29 7.55 -34.07
N MET A 75 -23.90 8.14 -33.04
CA MET A 75 -25.33 8.51 -33.08
C MET A 75 -25.64 9.80 -33.85
N LYS A 76 -24.62 10.62 -34.14
CA LYS A 76 -24.76 11.91 -34.83
C LYS A 76 -24.40 11.83 -36.33
N SER A 77 -24.19 10.62 -36.86
CA SER A 77 -24.00 10.34 -38.30
C SER A 77 -25.26 9.75 -38.92
#